data_AF-A0A7S2LF73-F1
#
_entry.id   AF-A0A7S2LF73-F1
#
_cell.length_a   1.000
_cell.length_b   1.000
_cell.length_c   1.000
_cell.angle_alpha   90.00
_cell.angle_beta   90.00
_cell.angle_gamma   90.00
#
_symmetry.space_group_name_H-M   'P 1'
#
loop_
_entity.id
_entity.type
_entity.pdbx_description
1 polymer ?
#
loop_
_entity_poly.entity_id
_entity_poly.type
_entity_poly.pdbx_seq_one_letter_code
_entity_poly.pdbx_strand_id
1 'polypeptide(L)'
;PMVALRMRRTMGELQPGMPLPDADDGATKRSALDAKRRMLHKDAVCAFYSESSPAILLRLAAPLAALLARTRELLAAYEGHPSLLAVEGIIVRIQKLRLLQTTPMGVVTILELLLGRAAVWEEAACRDASLSAQLKPLERLVVSLRERQLLEWQGLLQVRERHWERQGSKWWLFLVGLLADARDPRALADELLRFVRTAPLGQFRLRAQMLRAAANMYIEPEG
;
A
#
# COMPACT_ATOMS: atom_id res chain seq x y z
N PRO A 1 4.36 26.69 10.32
CA PRO A 1 4.73 27.22 11.66
C PRO A 1 5.85 26.45 12.39
N MET A 2 5.79 25.10 12.50
CA MET A 2 6.77 24.29 13.24
C MET A 2 8.18 24.23 12.63
N VAL A 3 8.30 24.31 11.29
CA VAL A 3 9.61 24.28 10.59
C VAL A 3 10.41 25.56 10.81
N ALA A 4 9.74 26.72 10.86
CA ALA A 4 10.37 28.02 11.10
C ALA A 4 10.92 28.16 12.53
N LEU A 5 10.23 27.58 13.52
CA LEU A 5 10.71 27.51 14.91
C LEU A 5 11.96 26.64 15.06
N ARG A 6 12.08 25.58 14.25
CA ARG A 6 13.24 24.68 14.27
C ARG A 6 14.49 25.34 13.68
N MET A 7 14.34 26.12 12.60
CA MET A 7 15.45 26.86 11.98
C MET A 7 15.97 28.02 12.84
N ARG A 8 15.10 28.72 13.59
CA ARG A 8 15.55 29.79 14.51
C ARG A 8 16.36 29.25 15.70
N ARG A 9 16.01 28.06 16.21
CA ARG A 9 16.74 27.43 17.32
C ARG A 9 18.16 27.02 16.90
N THR A 10 18.30 26.46 15.70
CA THR A 10 19.61 26.07 15.16
C THR A 10 20.49 27.25 14.78
N MET A 11 19.91 28.41 14.46
CA MET A 11 20.68 29.64 14.15
C MET A 11 21.35 30.26 15.39
N GLY A 12 20.77 30.10 16.59
CA GLY A 12 21.37 30.62 17.82
C GLY A 12 22.53 29.77 18.36
N GLU A 13 22.62 28.51 17.94
CA GLU A 13 23.58 27.52 18.46
C GLU A 13 24.86 27.41 17.60
N LEU A 14 24.87 28.00 16.40
CA LEU A 14 26.01 27.92 15.47
C LEU A 14 26.92 29.14 15.65
N GLN A 15 27.94 29.01 16.49
CA GLN A 15 29.06 29.96 16.51
C GLN A 15 30.06 29.63 15.37
N PRO A 16 30.61 30.64 14.67
CA PRO A 16 31.61 30.42 13.63
C PRO A 16 32.89 29.82 14.27
N GLY A 17 33.25 28.60 13.87
CA GLY A 17 34.47 27.92 14.33
C GLY A 17 34.26 26.63 15.14
N MET A 18 33.02 26.23 15.44
CA MET A 18 32.77 24.90 16.02
C MET A 18 32.95 23.80 14.97
N PRO A 19 33.69 22.71 15.27
CA PRO A 19 33.67 21.51 14.44
C PRO A 19 32.25 20.97 14.40
N LEU A 20 31.72 20.69 13.20
CA LEU A 20 30.45 19.99 13.08
C LEU A 20 30.59 18.62 13.78
N PRO A 21 29.63 18.20 14.61
CA PRO A 21 29.62 16.83 15.12
C PRO A 21 29.64 15.87 13.93
N ASP A 22 30.60 14.93 13.95
CA ASP A 22 30.90 14.02 12.85
C ASP A 22 29.63 13.41 12.27
N ALA A 23 29.40 13.65 10.98
CA ALA A 23 28.19 13.27 10.27
C ALA A 23 27.99 11.73 10.12
N ASP A 24 28.97 10.94 10.57
CA ASP A 24 29.04 9.50 10.32
C ASP A 24 27.98 8.69 11.09
N ASP A 25 27.62 9.09 12.31
CA ASP A 25 26.58 8.38 13.09
C ASP A 25 25.16 8.52 12.48
N GLY A 26 24.96 9.56 11.66
CA GLY A 26 23.72 9.79 10.91
C GLY A 26 23.70 9.14 9.53
N ALA A 27 24.86 8.93 8.92
CA ALA A 27 24.99 8.34 7.58
C ALA A 27 24.53 6.89 7.57
N THR A 28 24.90 6.11 8.60
CA THR A 28 24.51 4.70 8.75
C THR A 28 23.02 4.54 8.97
N LYS A 29 22.39 5.43 9.77
CA LYS A 29 20.93 5.44 9.99
C LYS A 29 20.16 5.85 8.75
N ARG A 30 20.64 6.85 7.99
CA ARG A 30 20.05 7.27 6.70
C ARG A 30 20.18 6.18 5.65
N SER A 31 21.36 5.55 5.55
CA SER A 31 21.63 4.39 4.69
C SER A 31 20.71 3.19 5.01
N ALA A 32 20.52 2.86 6.28
CA ALA A 32 19.60 1.79 6.69
C ALA A 32 18.14 2.13 6.37
N LEU A 33 17.74 3.39 6.55
CA LEU A 33 16.40 3.87 6.20
C LEU A 33 16.19 3.85 4.67
N ASP A 34 17.23 4.18 3.90
CA ASP A 34 17.23 4.16 2.44
C ASP A 34 17.29 2.74 1.87
N ALA A 35 18.02 1.82 2.51
CA ALA A 35 17.99 0.40 2.18
C ALA A 35 16.62 -0.22 2.49
N LYS A 36 16.03 0.12 3.64
CA LYS A 36 14.66 -0.26 3.99
C LYS A 36 13.65 0.34 3.01
N ARG A 37 13.82 1.60 2.59
CA ARG A 37 13.03 2.24 1.53
C ARG A 37 13.17 1.51 0.21
N ARG A 38 14.37 1.08 -0.19
CA ARG A 38 14.61 0.31 -1.43
C ARG A 38 13.99 -1.09 -1.38
N MET A 39 14.07 -1.78 -0.24
CA MET A 39 13.36 -3.04 -0.01
C MET A 39 11.85 -2.86 -0.10
N LEU A 40 11.32 -1.86 0.61
CA LEU A 40 9.93 -1.45 0.51
C LEU A 40 9.55 -1.11 -0.94
N HIS A 41 10.41 -0.46 -1.72
CA HIS A 41 10.14 -0.11 -3.12
C HIS A 41 10.16 -1.31 -4.07
N LYS A 42 10.92 -2.35 -3.73
CA LYS A 42 11.01 -3.61 -4.49
C LYS A 42 9.76 -4.47 -4.27
N ASP A 43 9.23 -4.44 -3.04
CA ASP A 43 8.00 -5.13 -2.63
C ASP A 43 6.73 -4.24 -2.75
N ALA A 44 6.87 -2.93 -2.93
CA ALA A 44 5.79 -1.97 -3.19
C ALA A 44 5.32 -2.08 -4.64
N VAL A 45 4.84 -3.26 -4.97
CA VAL A 45 3.61 -3.31 -5.75
C VAL A 45 2.53 -2.65 -4.90
N CYS A 46 1.65 -1.83 -5.48
CA CYS A 46 0.60 -1.07 -4.79
C CYS A 46 -0.45 -2.02 -4.19
N ALA A 47 -0.03 -2.78 -3.19
CA ALA A 47 -0.80 -3.78 -2.49
C ALA A 47 -1.85 -3.09 -1.62
N PHE A 48 -1.59 -1.88 -1.13
CA PHE A 48 -2.49 -1.19 -0.20
C PHE A 48 -3.92 -0.99 -0.73
N TYR A 49 -4.07 -0.78 -2.04
CA TYR A 49 -5.37 -0.53 -2.68
C TYR A 49 -5.92 -1.73 -3.45
N SER A 50 -5.06 -2.65 -3.89
CA SER A 50 -5.43 -3.71 -4.82
C SER A 50 -5.37 -5.11 -4.22
N GLU A 51 -4.50 -5.34 -3.23
CA GLU A 51 -4.28 -6.65 -2.64
C GLU A 51 -4.95 -6.78 -1.28
N SER A 52 -5.47 -7.97 -0.99
CA SER A 52 -5.98 -8.30 0.34
C SER A 52 -4.84 -8.53 1.31
N SER A 53 -4.96 -8.03 2.55
CA SER A 53 -3.97 -8.28 3.60
C SER A 53 -4.61 -8.90 4.84
N PRO A 54 -4.68 -10.25 4.94
CA PRO A 54 -5.30 -10.92 6.09
C PRO A 54 -4.54 -10.66 7.40
N ALA A 55 -3.23 -10.40 7.32
CA ALA A 55 -2.41 -10.08 8.48
C ALA A 55 -2.89 -8.83 9.25
N ILE A 56 -3.41 -7.82 8.54
CA ILE A 56 -3.95 -6.61 9.19
C ILE A 56 -5.22 -6.95 9.98
N LEU A 57 -6.09 -7.78 9.42
CA LEU A 57 -7.33 -8.22 10.08
C LEU A 57 -7.04 -9.10 11.31
N LEU A 58 -6.02 -9.95 11.27
CA LEU A 58 -5.60 -10.72 12.43
C LEU A 58 -5.11 -9.81 13.57
N ARG A 59 -4.38 -8.74 13.26
CA ARG A 59 -3.93 -7.74 14.26
C ARG A 59 -5.08 -6.97 14.90
N LEU A 60 -6.24 -6.92 14.23
CA LEU A 60 -7.44 -6.25 14.73
C LEU A 60 -8.26 -7.11 15.69
N ALA A 61 -8.11 -8.44 15.67
CA ALA A 61 -8.98 -9.34 16.41
C ALA A 61 -8.99 -9.06 17.93
N ALA A 62 -7.81 -8.97 18.55
CA ALA A 62 -7.72 -8.73 20.00
C ALA A 62 -8.19 -7.33 20.41
N PRO A 63 -7.76 -6.21 19.77
CA PRO A 63 -8.27 -4.89 20.08
C PRO A 63 -9.79 -4.74 19.89
N LEU A 64 -10.36 -5.33 18.84
CA LEU A 64 -11.80 -5.28 18.60
C LEU A 64 -12.60 -6.11 19.62
N ALA A 65 -12.07 -7.26 20.05
CA ALA A 65 -12.70 -8.04 21.11
C ALA A 65 -12.72 -7.28 22.44
N ALA A 66 -11.61 -6.62 22.79
CA ALA A 66 -11.53 -5.78 23.99
C ALA A 66 -12.47 -4.58 23.94
N LEU A 67 -12.56 -3.90 22.78
CA LEU A 67 -13.50 -2.81 22.57
C LEU A 67 -14.95 -3.29 22.69
N LEU A 68 -15.30 -4.41 22.05
CA LEU A 68 -16.64 -4.98 22.09
C LEU A 68 -17.08 -5.36 23.50
N ALA A 69 -16.19 -6.01 24.27
CA ALA A 69 -16.47 -6.36 25.66
C ALA A 69 -16.80 -5.10 26.47
N ARG A 70 -15.97 -4.06 26.36
CA ARG A 70 -16.21 -2.80 27.06
C ARG A 70 -17.48 -2.09 26.59
N THR A 71 -17.76 -2.06 25.29
CA THR A 71 -18.99 -1.46 24.76
C THR A 71 -20.24 -2.16 25.29
N ARG A 72 -20.21 -3.49 25.45
CA ARG A 72 -21.32 -4.26 26.03
C ARG A 72 -21.52 -4.02 27.52
N GLU A 73 -20.43 -3.90 28.28
CA GLU A 73 -20.51 -3.49 29.69
C GLU A 73 -21.19 -2.12 29.82
N LEU A 74 -20.82 -1.16 28.96
CA LEU A 74 -21.44 0.17 28.97
C LEU A 74 -22.88 0.16 28.49
N LEU A 75 -23.24 -0.69 27.52
CA LEU A 75 -24.63 -0.86 27.08
C LEU A 75 -25.54 -1.42 28.18
N ALA A 76 -24.99 -2.21 29.12
CA ALA A 76 -25.74 -2.68 30.29
C ALA A 76 -26.02 -1.56 31.30
N ALA A 77 -25.15 -0.55 31.40
CA ALA A 77 -25.33 0.60 32.27
C ALA A 77 -26.15 1.73 31.62
N TYR A 78 -26.01 1.89 30.30
CA TYR A 78 -26.65 2.93 29.49
C TYR A 78 -27.47 2.27 28.37
N GLU A 79 -28.59 1.67 28.75
CA GLU A 79 -29.45 0.92 27.84
C GLU A 79 -29.89 1.78 26.65
N GLY A 80 -29.73 1.24 25.43
CA GLY A 80 -30.26 1.86 24.21
C GLY A 80 -29.51 3.09 23.71
N HIS A 81 -28.33 3.43 24.26
CA HIS A 81 -27.60 4.60 23.79
C HIS A 81 -27.17 4.46 22.31
N PRO A 82 -27.59 5.36 21.41
CA PRO A 82 -27.43 5.17 19.96
C PRO A 82 -25.97 5.13 19.51
N SER A 83 -25.07 5.87 20.15
CA SER A 83 -23.64 5.84 19.81
C SER A 83 -22.98 4.51 20.15
N LEU A 84 -23.35 3.88 21.27
CA LEU A 84 -22.79 2.59 21.69
C LEU A 84 -23.32 1.45 20.81
N LEU A 85 -24.62 1.48 20.45
CA LEU A 85 -25.20 0.56 19.48
C LEU A 85 -24.55 0.70 18.10
N ALA A 86 -24.25 1.93 17.67
CA ALA A 86 -23.54 2.17 16.41
C ALA A 86 -22.11 1.59 16.44
N VAL A 87 -21.38 1.78 17.55
CA VAL A 87 -20.04 1.20 17.74
C VAL A 87 -20.09 -0.32 17.71
N GLU A 88 -21.01 -0.95 18.46
CA GLU A 88 -21.18 -2.41 18.44
C GLU A 88 -21.53 -2.91 17.02
N GLY A 89 -22.47 -2.27 16.33
CA GLY A 89 -22.87 -2.63 14.98
C GLY A 89 -21.72 -2.58 13.98
N ILE A 90 -20.85 -1.58 14.08
CA ILE A 90 -19.64 -1.49 13.25
C ILE A 90 -18.65 -2.60 13.59
N ILE A 91 -18.41 -2.90 14.87
CA ILE A 91 -17.52 -3.98 15.28
C ILE A 91 -18.00 -5.34 14.75
N VAL A 92 -19.29 -5.63 14.87
CA VAL A 92 -19.90 -6.86 14.33
C VAL A 92 -19.75 -6.92 12.80
N ARG A 93 -19.89 -5.78 12.11
CA ARG A 93 -19.65 -5.70 10.67
C ARG A 93 -18.18 -5.97 10.31
N ILE A 94 -17.22 -5.47 11.10
CA ILE A 94 -15.79 -5.74 10.89
C ILE A 94 -15.50 -7.24 11.05
N GLN A 95 -16.07 -7.89 12.07
CA GLN A 95 -15.89 -9.32 12.31
C GLN A 95 -16.43 -10.20 11.16
N LYS A 96 -17.41 -9.71 10.40
CA LYS A 96 -18.00 -10.40 9.25
C LYS A 96 -17.27 -10.13 7.92
N LEU A 97 -16.19 -9.36 7.93
CA LEU A 97 -15.43 -9.06 6.70
C LEU A 97 -14.75 -10.32 6.15
N ARG A 98 -14.75 -10.43 4.82
CA ARG A 98 -14.07 -11.53 4.13
C ARG A 98 -12.56 -11.27 4.12
N LEU A 99 -11.81 -12.12 4.83
CA LEU A 99 -10.36 -11.97 5.04
C LEU A 99 -9.57 -11.79 3.74
N LEU A 100 -9.93 -12.52 2.69
CA LEU A 100 -9.21 -12.57 1.41
C LEU A 100 -9.71 -11.55 0.37
N GLN A 101 -10.74 -10.76 0.68
CA GLN A 101 -11.28 -9.75 -0.25
C GLN A 101 -11.10 -8.33 0.26
N THR A 102 -10.70 -8.16 1.53
CA THR A 102 -10.62 -6.84 2.16
C THR A 102 -9.23 -6.26 1.95
N THR A 103 -9.17 -5.09 1.31
CA THR A 103 -7.93 -4.33 1.11
C THR A 103 -7.55 -3.54 2.36
N PRO A 104 -6.25 -3.24 2.59
CA PRO A 104 -5.80 -2.35 3.66
C PRO A 104 -6.55 -1.02 3.71
N MET A 105 -6.84 -0.41 2.56
CA MET A 105 -7.65 0.81 2.49
C MET A 105 -9.06 0.62 3.05
N GLY A 106 -9.73 -0.48 2.69
CA GLY A 106 -11.06 -0.81 3.22
C GLY A 106 -11.06 -0.96 4.73
N VAL A 107 -9.99 -1.57 5.29
CA VAL A 107 -9.80 -1.66 6.74
C VAL A 107 -9.68 -0.27 7.37
N VAL A 108 -8.82 0.61 6.82
CA VAL A 108 -8.65 1.98 7.33
C VAL A 108 -9.96 2.75 7.35
N THR A 109 -10.73 2.71 6.25
CA THR A 109 -12.02 3.42 6.18
C THR A 109 -13.00 2.96 7.25
N ILE A 110 -13.10 1.64 7.49
CA ILE A 110 -14.03 1.12 8.49
C ILE A 110 -13.53 1.43 9.91
N LEU A 111 -12.21 1.40 10.16
CA LEU A 111 -11.64 1.80 11.44
C LEU A 111 -11.82 3.29 11.72
N GLU A 112 -11.66 4.16 10.74
CA GLU A 112 -11.91 5.60 10.88
C GLU A 112 -13.38 5.87 11.17
N LEU A 113 -14.30 5.14 10.54
CA LEU A 113 -15.71 5.20 10.86
C LEU A 113 -15.99 4.75 12.30
N LEU A 114 -15.38 3.65 12.74
CA LEU A 114 -15.50 3.15 14.12
C LEU A 114 -14.98 4.18 15.13
N LEU A 115 -13.78 4.71 14.92
CA LEU A 115 -13.16 5.72 15.78
C LEU A 115 -14.00 7.00 15.82
N GLY A 116 -14.53 7.45 14.68
CA GLY A 116 -15.42 8.61 14.63
C GLY A 116 -16.70 8.42 15.44
N ARG A 117 -17.31 7.23 15.42
CA ARG A 117 -18.49 6.93 16.24
C ARG A 117 -18.16 6.79 17.73
N ALA A 118 -17.01 6.23 18.04
CA ALA A 118 -16.55 6.12 19.42
C ALA A 118 -16.19 7.50 20.01
N ALA A 119 -15.66 8.42 19.21
CA ALA A 119 -15.37 9.79 19.64
C ALA A 119 -16.64 10.55 20.10
N VAL A 120 -17.75 10.37 19.39
CA VAL A 120 -19.06 10.96 19.78
C VAL A 120 -19.50 10.48 21.16
N TRP A 121 -19.20 9.22 21.53
CA TRP A 121 -19.44 8.74 22.88
C TRP A 121 -18.47 9.37 23.89
N GLU A 122 -17.18 9.42 23.56
CA GLU A 122 -16.16 9.99 24.45
C GLU A 122 -16.39 11.46 24.80
N GLU A 123 -16.99 12.25 23.89
CA GLU A 123 -17.33 13.65 24.15
C GLU A 123 -18.34 13.82 25.30
N ALA A 124 -19.24 12.86 25.47
CA ALA A 124 -20.29 12.87 26.50
C ALA A 124 -19.96 11.97 27.72
N ALA A 125 -18.96 11.10 27.60
CA ALA A 125 -18.64 10.10 28.61
C ALA A 125 -17.88 10.69 29.81
N CYS A 126 -18.19 10.21 31.01
CA CYS A 126 -17.37 10.44 32.19
C CYS A 126 -16.12 9.54 32.18
N ARG A 127 -15.14 9.80 33.06
CA ARG A 127 -13.87 9.03 33.11
C ARG A 127 -14.10 7.52 33.26
N ASP A 128 -15.10 7.14 34.04
CA ASP A 128 -15.42 5.74 34.30
C ASP A 128 -16.13 5.06 33.12
N ALA A 129 -16.74 5.84 32.22
CA ALA A 129 -17.43 5.34 31.02
C ALA A 129 -16.59 5.47 29.73
N SER A 130 -15.30 5.82 29.86
CA SER A 130 -14.40 6.03 28.72
C SER A 130 -13.98 4.71 28.05
N LEU A 131 -13.94 4.75 26.72
CA LEU A 131 -13.41 3.76 25.77
C LEU A 131 -11.98 4.08 25.31
N SER A 132 -11.42 5.21 25.73
CA SER A 132 -10.12 5.72 25.24
C SER A 132 -8.98 4.69 25.36
N ALA A 133 -8.97 3.86 26.40
CA ALA A 133 -7.97 2.81 26.59
C ALA A 133 -8.04 1.74 25.48
N GLN A 134 -9.25 1.35 25.08
CA GLN A 134 -9.50 0.36 24.02
C GLN A 134 -9.34 0.95 22.61
N LEU A 135 -9.53 2.26 22.44
CA LEU A 135 -9.37 2.94 21.14
C LEU A 135 -7.89 3.18 20.77
N LYS A 136 -7.01 3.46 21.74
CA LYS A 136 -5.57 3.73 21.51
C LYS A 136 -4.84 2.70 20.63
N PRO A 137 -5.01 1.38 20.79
CA PRO A 137 -4.42 0.39 19.88
C PRO A 137 -4.92 0.50 18.44
N LEU A 138 -6.20 0.81 18.25
CA LEU A 138 -6.83 0.96 16.93
C LEU A 138 -6.34 2.24 16.24
N GLU A 139 -6.25 3.35 16.97
CA GLU A 139 -5.70 4.62 16.47
C GLU A 139 -4.25 4.44 16.00
N ARG A 140 -3.40 3.81 16.81
CA ARG A 140 -2.01 3.50 16.43
C ARG A 140 -1.93 2.65 15.17
N LEU A 141 -2.85 1.69 15.02
CA LEU A 141 -2.91 0.90 13.80
C LEU A 141 -3.29 1.76 12.59
N VAL A 142 -4.32 2.60 12.69
CA VAL A 142 -4.73 3.53 11.62
C VAL A 142 -3.57 4.43 11.21
N VAL A 143 -2.85 5.03 12.17
CA VAL A 143 -1.66 5.86 11.90
C VAL A 143 -0.60 5.04 11.16
N SER A 144 -0.27 3.84 11.62
CA SER A 144 0.72 2.99 10.96
C SER A 144 0.31 2.59 9.53
N LEU A 145 -0.99 2.42 9.28
CA LEU A 145 -1.52 2.13 7.94
C LEU A 145 -1.49 3.36 7.03
N ARG A 146 -1.73 4.56 7.56
CA ARG A 146 -1.59 5.82 6.83
C ARG A 146 -0.13 6.12 6.48
N GLU A 147 0.80 5.88 7.41
CA GLU A 147 2.23 5.98 7.12
C GLU A 147 2.65 5.00 6.01
N ARG A 148 2.18 3.75 6.10
CA ARG A 148 2.40 2.75 5.04
C ARG A 148 1.82 3.20 3.70
N GLN A 149 0.60 3.74 3.69
CA GLN A 149 -0.05 4.27 2.50
C GLN A 149 0.79 5.36 1.82
N LEU A 150 1.32 6.31 2.61
CA LEU A 150 2.18 7.39 2.10
C LEU A 150 3.50 6.88 1.54
N LEU A 151 4.08 5.83 2.15
CA LEU A 151 5.28 5.18 1.62
C LEU A 151 4.99 4.51 0.26
N GLU A 152 3.87 3.80 0.13
CA GLU A 152 3.48 3.15 -1.12
C GLU A 152 3.10 4.15 -2.23
N TRP A 153 2.70 5.37 -1.88
CA TRP A 153 2.43 6.43 -2.88
C TRP A 153 3.62 6.76 -3.76
N GLN A 154 4.83 6.65 -3.21
CA GLN A 154 6.07 6.89 -3.96
C GLN A 154 6.28 5.85 -5.08
N GLY A 155 5.65 4.67 -4.96
CA GLY A 155 5.72 3.55 -5.90
C GLY A 155 4.58 3.49 -6.93
N LEU A 156 3.57 4.36 -6.84
CA LEU A 156 2.32 4.22 -7.62
C LEU A 156 2.54 4.28 -9.12
N LEU A 157 3.45 5.14 -9.58
CA LEU A 157 3.74 5.28 -10.99
C LEU A 157 4.33 3.99 -11.57
N GLN A 158 5.36 3.43 -10.91
CA GLN A 158 6.00 2.20 -11.40
C GLN A 158 5.01 1.02 -11.42
N VAL A 159 4.07 0.98 -10.47
CA VAL A 159 3.04 -0.06 -10.43
C VAL A 159 2.09 0.07 -11.61
N ARG A 160 1.65 1.30 -11.90
CA ARG A 160 0.78 1.58 -13.04
C ARG A 160 1.49 1.29 -14.36
N GLU A 161 2.76 1.66 -14.50
CA GLU A 161 3.59 1.31 -15.65
C GLU A 161 3.68 -0.21 -15.83
N ARG A 162 4.04 -0.96 -14.78
CA ARG A 162 4.10 -2.44 -14.81
C ARG A 162 2.75 -3.07 -15.13
N HIS A 163 1.65 -2.51 -14.65
CA HIS A 163 0.31 -3.00 -14.97
C HIS A 163 0.03 -2.88 -16.47
N TRP A 164 0.31 -1.73 -17.07
CA TRP A 164 0.16 -1.51 -18.51
C TRP A 164 1.14 -2.34 -19.35
N GLU A 165 2.36 -2.53 -18.86
CA GLU A 165 3.34 -3.42 -19.46
C GLU A 165 2.80 -4.85 -19.49
N ARG A 166 2.37 -5.42 -18.34
CA ARG A 166 1.79 -6.78 -18.23
C ARG A 166 0.55 -7.00 -19.08
N GLN A 167 -0.28 -5.98 -19.30
CA GLN A 167 -1.41 -6.07 -20.25
C GLN A 167 -0.95 -6.41 -21.67
N GLY A 168 0.31 -6.11 -22.01
CA GLY A 168 0.95 -6.52 -23.25
C GLY A 168 1.23 -8.02 -23.35
N SER A 169 1.30 -8.76 -22.24
CA SER A 169 1.62 -10.20 -22.21
C SER A 169 0.68 -11.06 -23.07
N LYS A 170 -0.58 -10.64 -23.25
CA LYS A 170 -1.56 -11.33 -24.12
C LYS A 170 -1.11 -11.45 -25.57
N TRP A 171 -0.25 -10.54 -26.03
CA TRP A 171 0.28 -10.56 -27.39
C TRP A 171 1.29 -11.67 -27.66
N TRP A 172 1.78 -12.35 -26.61
CA TRP A 172 2.69 -13.47 -26.77
C TRP A 172 2.09 -14.58 -27.64
N LEU A 173 0.81 -14.93 -27.41
CA LEU A 173 0.13 -15.98 -28.18
C LEU A 173 -0.05 -15.57 -29.66
N PHE A 174 -0.36 -14.29 -29.91
CA PHE A 174 -0.43 -13.76 -31.27
C PHE A 174 0.93 -13.87 -31.97
N LEU A 175 2.02 -13.49 -31.29
CA LEU A 175 3.36 -13.56 -31.85
C LEU A 175 3.78 -15.00 -32.17
N VAL A 176 3.54 -15.95 -31.26
CA VAL A 176 3.85 -17.37 -31.48
C VAL A 176 3.03 -17.95 -32.64
N GLY A 177 1.72 -17.63 -32.70
CA GLY A 177 0.87 -18.06 -33.81
C GLY A 177 1.32 -17.51 -35.15
N LEU A 178 1.72 -16.23 -35.20
CA LEU A 178 2.26 -15.59 -36.40
C LEU A 178 3.55 -16.26 -36.89
N LEU A 179 4.45 -16.63 -35.97
CA LEU A 179 5.69 -17.34 -36.31
C LEU A 179 5.44 -18.78 -36.76
N ALA A 180 4.43 -19.45 -36.21
CA ALA A 180 4.08 -20.82 -36.58
C ALA A 180 3.44 -20.94 -37.98
N ASP A 181 2.70 -19.92 -38.44
CA ASP A 181 2.07 -19.90 -39.78
C ASP A 181 2.92 -19.14 -40.82
N ALA A 182 4.17 -18.81 -40.50
CA ALA A 182 5.06 -18.04 -41.37
C ALA A 182 5.46 -18.83 -42.64
N ARG A 183 4.68 -18.67 -43.71
CA ARG A 183 4.98 -19.25 -45.03
C ARG A 183 5.79 -18.31 -45.94
N ASP A 184 5.56 -17.00 -45.80
CA ASP A 184 6.26 -15.95 -46.56
C ASP A 184 7.06 -15.01 -45.63
N PRO A 185 8.40 -14.95 -45.76
CA PRO A 185 9.25 -14.08 -44.95
C PRO A 185 8.93 -12.58 -45.07
N ARG A 186 8.46 -12.10 -46.24
CA ARG A 186 8.17 -10.67 -46.45
C ARG A 186 6.89 -10.26 -45.70
N ALA A 187 5.82 -11.04 -45.87
CA ALA A 187 4.58 -10.83 -45.14
C ALA A 187 4.79 -10.92 -43.61
N LEU A 188 5.64 -11.85 -43.15
CA LEU A 188 6.02 -11.95 -41.74
C LEU A 188 6.71 -10.67 -41.25
N ALA A 189 7.70 -10.17 -41.98
CA ALA A 189 8.42 -8.95 -41.59
C ALA A 189 7.49 -7.73 -41.46
N ASP A 190 6.54 -7.58 -42.38
CA ASP A 190 5.55 -6.50 -42.34
C ASP A 190 4.63 -6.60 -41.12
N GLU A 191 4.20 -7.81 -40.75
CA GLU A 191 3.37 -8.04 -39.57
C GLU A 191 4.14 -7.78 -38.27
N LEU A 192 5.41 -8.20 -38.19
CA LEU A 192 6.28 -7.93 -37.04
C LEU A 192 6.55 -6.42 -36.90
N LEU A 193 6.75 -5.71 -38.01
CA LEU A 193 6.86 -4.24 -37.98
C LEU A 193 5.56 -3.57 -37.53
N ARG A 194 4.40 -4.07 -37.97
CA ARG A 194 3.09 -3.58 -37.53
C ARG A 194 2.88 -3.84 -36.04
N PHE A 195 3.32 -4.99 -35.54
CA PHE A 195 3.25 -5.37 -34.14
C PHE A 195 4.04 -4.39 -33.24
N VAL A 196 5.20 -3.90 -33.70
CA VAL A 196 5.98 -2.89 -32.97
C VAL A 196 5.38 -1.49 -33.13
N ARG A 197 4.97 -1.10 -34.34
CA ARG A 197 4.45 0.25 -34.63
C ARG A 197 3.12 0.56 -33.94
N THR A 198 2.27 -0.44 -33.75
CA THR A 198 0.98 -0.29 -33.07
C THR A 198 1.08 -0.36 -31.55
N ALA A 199 2.29 -0.52 -31.01
CA ALA A 199 2.50 -0.66 -29.58
C ALA A 199 2.34 0.69 -28.85
N PRO A 200 1.51 0.77 -27.79
CA PRO A 200 1.55 1.93 -26.92
C PRO A 200 2.88 1.98 -26.16
N LEU A 201 3.33 3.18 -25.78
CA LEU A 201 4.63 3.41 -25.12
C LEU A 201 4.85 2.49 -23.90
N GLY A 202 3.83 2.30 -23.07
CA GLY A 202 3.90 1.43 -21.89
C GLY A 202 4.07 -0.07 -22.18
N GLN A 203 3.80 -0.52 -23.41
CA GLN A 203 3.96 -1.92 -23.83
C GLN A 203 5.13 -2.12 -24.79
N PHE A 204 5.72 -1.04 -25.31
CA PHE A 204 6.76 -1.10 -26.33
C PHE A 204 7.96 -1.93 -25.86
N ARG A 205 8.43 -1.69 -24.64
CA ARG A 205 9.54 -2.43 -24.03
C ARG A 205 9.25 -3.94 -23.96
N LEU A 206 8.07 -4.32 -23.48
CA LEU A 206 7.67 -5.73 -23.39
C LEU A 206 7.57 -6.37 -24.77
N ARG A 207 6.96 -5.71 -25.76
CA ARG A 207 6.85 -6.25 -27.12
C ARG A 207 8.22 -6.45 -27.77
N ALA A 208 9.15 -5.52 -27.57
CA ALA A 208 10.54 -5.69 -28.01
C ALA A 208 11.23 -6.87 -27.33
N GLN A 209 10.99 -7.07 -26.02
CA GLN A 209 11.50 -8.23 -25.28
C GLN A 209 10.88 -9.55 -25.78
N MET A 210 9.59 -9.56 -26.11
CA MET A 210 8.92 -10.72 -26.71
C MET A 210 9.55 -11.09 -28.04
N LEU A 211 9.78 -10.11 -28.93
CA LEU A 211 10.45 -10.37 -30.20
C LEU A 211 11.84 -10.97 -30.02
N ARG A 212 12.61 -10.45 -29.06
CA ARG A 212 13.93 -11.00 -28.73
C ARG A 212 13.83 -12.42 -28.16
N ALA A 213 12.87 -12.68 -27.27
CA ALA A 213 12.64 -14.00 -26.71
C ALA A 213 12.21 -15.01 -27.79
N ALA A 214 11.30 -14.60 -28.67
CA ALA A 214 10.87 -15.41 -29.80
C ALA A 214 12.03 -15.69 -30.77
N ALA A 215 12.84 -14.67 -31.09
CA ALA A 215 14.06 -14.87 -31.89
C ALA A 215 14.97 -15.91 -31.25
N ASN A 216 15.23 -15.82 -29.94
CA ASN A 216 16.05 -16.81 -29.22
C ASN A 216 15.43 -18.23 -29.20
N MET A 217 14.10 -18.37 -29.32
CA MET A 217 13.46 -19.69 -29.38
C MET A 217 13.57 -20.34 -30.75
N TYR A 218 13.60 -19.54 -31.83
CA TYR A 218 13.65 -20.03 -33.21
C TYR A 218 15.06 -20.03 -33.80
N ILE A 219 15.98 -19.24 -33.22
CA ILE A 219 17.42 -19.33 -33.47
C ILE A 219 17.94 -20.43 -32.53
N GLU A 220 17.93 -21.67 -32.99
CA GLU A 220 18.75 -22.73 -32.38
C GLU A 220 20.20 -22.21 -32.24
N PRO A 221 20.93 -22.56 -31.15
CA PRO A 221 22.38 -22.48 -31.19
C PRO A 221 22.84 -23.54 -32.20
N GLU A 222 23.13 -23.13 -33.44
CA GLU A 222 23.86 -24.01 -34.36
C GLU A 222 25.13 -24.48 -33.62
N GLY A 223 25.23 -25.79 -33.45
CA GLY A 223 26.41 -26.47 -32.91
C GLY A 223 27.61 -26.36 -33.84
#